data_AF-A0A537Z2Q5-F1
#
_entry.id   AF-A0A537Z2Q5-F1
#
_cell.length_a   1.000
_cell.length_b   1.000
_cell.length_c   1.000
_cell.angle_alpha   90.00
_cell.angle_beta   90.00
_cell.angle_gamma   90.00
#
_symmetry.space_group_name_H-M   'P 1'
#
loop_
_entity.id
_entity.type
_entity.pdbx_description
1 polymer ?
#
loop_
_entity_poly.entity_id
_entity_poly.type
_entity_poly.pdbx_seq_one_letter_code
_entity_poly.pdbx_strand_id
1 'polypeptide(L)' 'MTGAAEGVPLPPPEYRNVCPLCGTPAPEHGMRCVECNYHLGGVGGRPVPWTSRALWVTVAAFLALFVITIGIVALTH' A
#
# COMPACT_ATOMS: atom_id res chain seq x y z
N MET A 1 -20.61 18.94 31.58
CA MET A 1 -21.55 18.69 30.47
C MET A 1 -20.81 17.78 29.50
N THR A 2 -21.21 16.52 29.51
CA THR A 2 -20.63 15.36 28.82
C THR A 2 -20.86 15.40 27.32
N GLY A 3 -19.89 14.95 26.54
CA GLY A 3 -20.00 14.78 25.09
C GLY A 3 -18.76 14.12 24.50
N ALA A 4 -18.38 12.95 25.03
CA ALA A 4 -17.44 12.07 24.35
C ALA A 4 -18.14 11.55 23.09
N ALA A 5 -17.57 11.83 21.92
CA ALA A 5 -17.99 11.16 20.70
C ALA A 5 -17.54 9.70 20.81
N GLU A 6 -18.45 8.88 21.32
CA GLU A 6 -18.39 7.42 21.30
C GLU A 6 -17.95 6.94 19.91
N GLY A 7 -16.97 6.04 19.89
CA GLY A 7 -16.46 5.40 18.69
C GLY A 7 -17.55 4.61 17.98
N VAL A 8 -18.27 5.26 17.08
CA VAL A 8 -19.07 4.59 16.05
C VAL A 8 -18.09 3.80 15.20
N PRO A 9 -18.20 2.46 15.11
CA PRO A 9 -17.46 1.72 14.10
C PRO A 9 -17.88 2.30 12.76
N LEU A 10 -16.96 2.97 12.06
CA LEU A 10 -17.20 3.35 10.67
C LEU A 10 -17.61 2.06 9.94
N PRO A 11 -18.71 2.06 9.17
CA PRO A 11 -19.04 0.90 8.37
C PRO A 11 -17.78 0.52 7.57
N PRO A 12 -17.48 -0.79 7.43
CA PRO A 12 -16.34 -1.20 6.63
C PRO A 12 -16.43 -0.43 5.31
N PRO A 13 -15.33 0.20 4.83
CA PRO A 13 -15.40 0.99 3.62
C PRO A 13 -16.08 0.10 2.58
N GLU A 14 -17.26 0.51 2.11
CA GLU A 14 -17.85 -0.10 0.94
C GLU A 14 -16.78 0.09 -0.12
N TYR A 15 -16.05 -0.97 -0.40
CA TYR A 15 -15.08 -1.08 -1.46
C TYR A 15 -15.88 -1.05 -2.75
N ARG A 16 -16.45 0.12 -3.01
CA ARG A 16 -17.32 0.37 -4.14
C ARG A 16 -16.39 0.17 -5.32
N ASN A 17 -16.64 -0.90 -6.08
CA ASN A 17 -15.89 -1.29 -7.28
C ASN A 17 -16.17 -0.27 -8.38
N VAL A 18 -15.87 1.01 -8.11
CA VAL A 18 -16.07 2.14 -8.99
C VAL A 18 -14.75 2.88 -9.07
N CYS A 19 -14.43 3.35 -10.27
CA CYS A 19 -13.25 4.16 -10.48
C CYS A 19 -13.46 5.52 -9.79
N PRO A 20 -12.54 5.97 -8.91
CA PRO A 20 -12.68 7.26 -8.24
C PRO A 20 -12.55 8.46 -9.19
N LEU A 21 -12.01 8.23 -10.40
CA LEU A 21 -11.79 9.28 -11.38
C LEU A 21 -13.01 9.51 -12.28
N CYS A 22 -13.57 8.44 -12.84
CA CYS A 22 -14.65 8.53 -13.84
C CYS A 22 -15.98 7.92 -13.37
N GLY A 23 -16.05 7.36 -12.16
CA GLY A 23 -17.27 6.78 -11.59
C GLY A 23 -17.73 5.47 -12.23
N THR A 24 -17.05 4.98 -13.27
CA THR A 24 -17.41 3.74 -13.96
C THR A 24 -17.08 2.51 -13.10
N PRO A 25 -17.82 1.40 -13.24
CA PRO A 25 -17.51 0.19 -12.52
C PRO A 25 -16.09 -0.29 -12.85
N ALA A 26 -15.28 -0.45 -11.81
CA ALA A 26 -13.93 -0.98 -11.91
C ALA A 26 -13.99 -2.51 -12.09
N PRO A 27 -13.19 -3.09 -12.99
CA PRO A 27 -13.16 -4.53 -13.19
C PRO A 27 -12.72 -5.25 -11.91
N GLU A 28 -13.40 -6.33 -11.52
CA GLU A 28 -13.12 -7.07 -10.27
C GLU A 28 -11.65 -7.53 -10.18
N HIS A 29 -11.04 -7.84 -11.32
CA HIS A 29 -9.62 -8.17 -11.41
C HIS A 29 -8.95 -7.23 -12.42
N GLY A 30 -8.02 -6.41 -11.93
CA GLY A 30 -7.35 -5.41 -12.74
C GLY A 30 -6.75 -4.28 -11.90
N MET A 31 -5.53 -3.87 -12.24
CA MET A 31 -4.84 -2.74 -11.61
C MET A 31 -5.21 -1.40 -12.24
N ARG A 32 -6.03 -1.40 -13.31
CA ARG A 32 -6.41 -0.20 -14.06
C ARG A 32 -7.89 -0.19 -14.45
N CYS A 33 -8.47 1.00 -14.52
CA CYS A 33 -9.79 1.22 -15.09
C CYS A 33 -9.71 1.14 -16.63
N VAL A 34 -10.62 0.42 -17.28
CA VAL A 34 -10.62 0.24 -18.74
C VAL A 34 -11.00 1.52 -19.51
N GLU A 35 -11.81 2.39 -18.88
CA GLU A 35 -12.33 3.60 -19.52
C GLU A 35 -11.33 4.76 -19.48
N CYS A 36 -10.77 5.04 -18.30
CA CYS A 36 -9.88 6.19 -18.09
C CYS A 36 -8.42 5.81 -17.84
N ASN A 37 -8.08 4.52 -17.85
CA ASN A 37 -6.73 3.98 -17.60
C ASN A 37 -6.14 4.34 -16.22
N TYR A 38 -6.97 4.81 -15.27
CA TYR A 38 -6.56 5.19 -13.92
C TYR A 38 -6.10 3.97 -13.11
N HIS A 39 -5.07 4.14 -12.27
CA HIS A 39 -4.51 3.06 -11.44
C HIS A 39 -5.38 2.78 -10.22
N LEU A 40 -5.88 1.55 -10.11
CA LEU A 40 -6.80 1.10 -9.06
C LEU A 40 -6.12 0.40 -7.88
N GLY A 41 -4.78 0.33 -7.85
CA GLY A 41 -4.05 -0.24 -6.71
C GLY A 41 -4.42 0.47 -5.41
N GLY A 42 -4.86 -0.29 -4.40
CA GLY A 42 -5.32 0.24 -3.10
C GLY A 42 -6.78 0.69 -3.07
N VAL A 43 -7.44 0.83 -4.22
CA VAL A 43 -8.89 1.07 -4.31
C VAL A 43 -9.61 -0.27 -4.15
N GLY A 44 -10.66 -0.30 -3.34
CA GLY A 44 -11.47 -1.51 -3.21
C GLY A 44 -10.79 -2.67 -2.46
N GLY A 45 -9.76 -2.41 -1.65
CA GLY A 45 -8.97 -3.46 -0.98
C GLY A 45 -7.99 -4.17 -1.92
N ARG A 46 -7.76 -3.66 -3.14
CA ARG A 46 -6.81 -4.24 -4.09
C ARG A 46 -5.38 -4.14 -3.56
N PRO A 47 -4.56 -5.19 -3.75
CA PRO A 47 -3.17 -5.18 -3.34
C PRO A 47 -2.43 -4.01 -4.01
N VAL A 48 -1.87 -3.12 -3.19
CA VAL A 48 -0.94 -2.09 -3.65
C VAL A 48 0.43 -2.72 -3.89
N PRO A 49 1.17 -2.29 -4.92
CA PRO A 49 2.54 -2.74 -5.13
C PRO A 49 3.47 -2.37 -3.96
N TRP A 50 3.12 -1.31 -3.22
CA TRP A 50 3.88 -0.84 -2.07
C TRP A 50 3.13 -1.12 -0.78
N THR A 51 3.27 -2.34 -0.25
CA THR A 51 2.82 -2.63 1.12
C THR A 51 3.86 -2.15 2.12
N SER A 52 3.45 -1.73 3.32
CA SER A 52 4.39 -1.36 4.40
C SER A 52 5.36 -2.51 4.71
N ARG A 53 4.92 -3.76 4.56
CA ARG A 53 5.76 -4.96 4.69
C ARG A 53 6.82 -5.03 3.61
N ALA A 54 6.45 -4.80 2.34
CA ALA A 54 7.42 -4.77 1.24
C ALA A 54 8.48 -3.68 1.46
N LEU A 55 8.06 -2.52 1.98
CA LEU A 55 8.97 -1.41 2.32
C LEU A 55 9.94 -1.80 3.45
N TRP A 56 9.46 -2.42 4.53
CA TRP A 56 10.34 -2.90 5.60
C TRP A 56 11.32 -3.98 5.14
N VAL A 57 10.88 -4.88 4.26
CA VAL A 57 11.76 -5.92 3.69
C VAL A 57 12.86 -5.30 2.83
N THR A 58 12.52 -4.33 1.97
CA THR A 58 13.55 -3.67 1.14
C THR A 58 14.54 -2.88 2.00
N VAL A 59 14.07 -2.15 3.00
CA VAL A 59 14.93 -1.44 3.95
C VAL A 59 15.86 -2.41 4.69
N ALA A 60 15.34 -3.52 5.20
CA ALA A 60 16.14 -4.53 5.90
C ALA A 60 17.20 -5.17 4.98
N ALA A 61 16.83 -5.48 3.74
CA ALA A 61 17.77 -6.03 2.76
C ALA A 61 18.91 -5.06 2.43
N PHE A 62 18.60 -3.77 2.22
CA PHE A 62 19.62 -2.75 1.99
C PHE A 62 20.54 -2.58 3.20
N LEU A 63 19.97 -2.55 4.41
CA LEU A 63 20.73 -2.42 5.65
C LEU A 63 21.69 -3.60 5.84
N ALA A 64 21.22 -4.83 5.58
CA ALA A 64 22.05 -6.03 5.63
C ALA A 64 23.23 -5.96 4.63
N LEU A 65 22.98 -5.59 3.38
CA LEU A 65 24.05 -5.44 2.36
C LEU A 65 25.07 -4.37 2.75
N PHE A 66 24.61 -3.25 3.32
CA PHE A 66 25.49 -2.19 3.78
C PHE A 66 26.40 -2.66 4.92
N VAL A 67 25.83 -3.36 5.92
CA VAL A 67 26.61 -3.92 7.04
C VAL A 67 27.61 -4.97 6.54
N ILE A 68 27.21 -5.85 5.61
CA ILE A 68 28.12 -6.83 4.99
C ILE A 68 29.28 -6.10 4.32
N THR A 69 28.99 -5.04 3.57
CA THR A 69 30.00 -4.27 2.84
C THR A 69 31.01 -3.63 3.80
N ILE A 70 30.53 -2.96 4.86
CA ILE A 70 31.40 -2.40 5.91
C ILE A 70 32.23 -3.49 6.59
N GLY A 71 31.62 -4.63 6.89
CA GLY A 71 32.31 -5.76 7.51
C GLY A 71 33.46 -6.28 6.66
N ILE A 72 33.26 -6.43 5.35
CA ILE A 72 34.32 -6.84 4.42
C ILE A 72 35.45 -5.80 4.42
N VAL A 73 35.13 -4.52 4.24
CA VAL A 73 36.11 -3.43 4.23
C VAL A 73 36.94 -3.44 5.52
N ALA A 74 36.28 -3.55 6.68
CA ALA A 74 36.94 -3.58 7.99
C ALA A 74 37.84 -4.80 8.22
N LEU A 75 37.57 -5.94 7.56
CA LEU A 75 38.43 -7.13 7.63
C LEU A 75 39.60 -7.08 6.65
N THR A 76 39.49 -6.26 5.59
CA THR A 76 40.50 -6.14 4.54
C THR A 76 41.48 -4.98 4.71
N HIS A 77 41.22 -4.07 5.66
CA HIS A 77 42.09 -2.94 6.02
C HIS A 77 42.68 -3.12 7.41
#